data_AF-A0A562KX21-F1
#
_entry.id   AF-A0A562KX21-F1
#
_cell.length_a   1.000
_cell.length_b   1.000
_cell.length_c   1.000
_cell.angle_alpha   90.00
_cell.angle_beta   90.00
_cell.angle_gamma   90.00
#
_symmetry.space_group_name_H-M   'P 1'
#
loop_
_entity.id
_entity.type
_entity.pdbx_description
1 polymer ?
#
loop_
_entity_poly.entity_id
_entity_poly.type
_entity_poly.pdbx_seq_one_letter_code
_entity_poly.pdbx_strand_id
1 'polypeptide(L)' 'MKNASRTAWAVALFLGMSFQVLAQPAPVAGRSLSIEGMEMYFEDSGKGEPLVLLHGFGGCGRDWRAFSGALLAFSG' A
#
# COMPACT_ATOMS: atom_id res chain seq x y z
N MET A 1 -32.28 18.62 18.89
CA MET A 1 -32.05 18.83 17.45
C MET A 1 -30.60 19.18 17.06
N LYS A 2 -29.62 19.21 18.00
CA LYS A 2 -28.21 19.57 17.71
C LYS A 2 -27.33 18.35 17.34
N ASN A 3 -27.88 17.15 17.54
CA ASN A 3 -27.18 15.87 17.58
C ASN A 3 -27.03 15.27 16.18
N ALA A 4 -28.07 15.40 15.36
CA ALA A 4 -28.13 14.86 13.99
C ALA A 4 -27.06 15.47 13.05
N SER A 5 -26.69 16.74 13.27
CA SER A 5 -25.63 17.39 12.50
C SER A 5 -24.26 16.75 12.78
N ARG A 6 -23.94 16.48 14.05
CA ARG A 6 -22.65 15.89 14.45
C ARG A 6 -22.47 14.48 13.91
N THR A 7 -23.53 13.67 13.89
CA THR A 7 -23.51 12.33 13.31
C THR A 7 -23.33 12.37 11.79
N ALA A 8 -23.97 13.31 11.09
CA ALA A 8 -23.79 13.48 9.65
C ALA A 8 -22.34 13.85 9.28
N TRP A 9 -21.70 14.74 10.07
CA TRP A 9 -20.28 15.09 9.88
C TRP A 9 -19.33 13.92 10.16
N ALA A 10 -19.60 13.12 11.21
CA ALA A 10 -18.81 11.93 11.51
C ALA A 10 -18.91 10.86 10.41
N VAL A 11 -20.11 10.64 9.85
CA VAL A 11 -20.33 9.73 8.72
C VAL A 11 -19.65 10.24 7.46
N ALA A 12 -19.71 11.55 7.18
CA ALA A 12 -19.02 12.15 6.05
C ALA A 12 -17.49 12.00 6.13
N LEU A 13 -16.91 12.16 7.33
CA LEU A 13 -15.47 11.92 7.57
C LEU A 13 -15.10 10.44 7.38
N PHE A 14 -15.91 9.51 7.88
CA PHE A 14 -15.71 8.07 7.69
C PHE A 14 -15.83 7.65 6.21
N LEU A 15 -16.81 8.18 5.48
CA LEU A 15 -16.98 7.92 4.05
C LEU A 15 -15.87 8.55 3.20
N GLY A 16 -15.39 9.76 3.56
CA GLY A 16 -14.30 10.43 2.86
C GLY A 16 -12.97 9.67 2.92
N MET A 17 -12.67 9.03 4.05
CA MET A 17 -11.48 8.18 4.23
C MET A 17 -11.51 6.93 3.33
N SER A 18 -12.70 6.48 2.94
CA SER A 18 -12.90 5.28 2.10
C SER A 18 -12.58 5.53 0.62
N PHE A 19 -12.69 6.78 0.15
CA PHE A 19 -12.47 7.13 -1.26
C PHE A 19 -10.99 7.00 -1.69
N GLN A 20 -10.03 7.22 -0.79
CA GLN A 20 -8.60 7.08 -1.12
C GLN A 20 -8.15 5.61 -1.25
N VAL A 21 -8.96 4.67 -0.77
CA VAL A 21 -8.68 3.24 -0.92
C VAL A 21 -8.95 2.76 -2.35
N LEU A 22 -9.88 3.38 -3.08
CA LEU A 22 -10.31 2.94 -4.42
C LEU A 22 -9.51 3.54 -5.57
N ALA A 23 -8.88 4.71 -5.39
CA ALA A 23 -8.13 5.41 -6.42
C ALA A 23 -6.64 4.98 -6.47
N GLN A 24 -6.40 3.67 -6.59
CA GLN A 24 -5.06 3.09 -6.60
C GLN A 24 -4.51 3.02 -8.02
N PRO A 25 -3.31 3.57 -8.32
CA PRO A 25 -2.65 3.34 -9.60
C PRO A 25 -2.41 1.85 -9.82
N ALA A 26 -2.46 1.44 -11.10
CA ALA A 26 -2.35 0.05 -11.51
C ALA A 26 -1.15 -0.65 -10.83
N PRO A 27 -1.29 -1.91 -10.39
CA PRO A 27 -0.23 -2.61 -9.68
C PRO A 27 1.02 -2.71 -10.55
N VAL A 28 2.20 -2.53 -9.95
CA VAL A 28 3.42 -3.13 -10.48
C VAL A 28 3.15 -4.64 -10.59
N ALA A 29 3.65 -5.30 -11.63
CA ALA A 29 3.44 -6.73 -11.85
C ALA A 29 4.05 -7.54 -10.69
N GLY A 30 3.29 -7.73 -9.63
CA GLY A 30 3.70 -8.49 -8.47
C GLY A 30 3.51 -9.98 -8.68
N ARG A 31 4.16 -10.74 -7.82
CA ARG A 31 4.15 -12.20 -7.82
C ARG A 31 3.64 -12.68 -6.48
N SER A 32 3.04 -13.86 -6.47
CA SER A 32 2.68 -14.57 -5.24
C SER A 32 3.44 -15.87 -5.17
N LEU A 33 3.79 -16.29 -3.95
CA LEU A 33 4.37 -17.59 -3.68
C LEU A 33 3.77 -18.20 -2.41
N SER A 34 3.70 -19.53 -2.37
CA SER A 34 3.20 -20.27 -1.23
C SER A 34 4.34 -20.55 -0.25
N ILE A 35 4.22 -20.09 1.00
CA ILE A 35 5.16 -20.36 2.09
C ILE A 35 4.36 -20.81 3.30
N GLU A 36 4.66 -22.01 3.81
CA GLU A 36 4.08 -22.51 5.08
C GLU A 36 2.53 -22.41 5.14
N GLY A 37 1.86 -22.64 4.01
CA GLY A 37 0.39 -22.57 3.91
C GLY A 37 -0.19 -21.14 3.77
N MET A 38 0.66 -20.12 3.61
CA MET A 38 0.28 -18.74 3.30
C MET A 38 0.68 -18.38 1.86
N GLU A 39 -0.24 -17.76 1.12
CA GLU A 39 0.11 -17.08 -0.13
C GLU A 39 0.66 -15.68 0.15
N MET A 40 1.96 -15.50 -0.10
CA MET A 40 2.65 -14.22 0.08
C MET A 40 2.81 -13.49 -1.24
N TYR A 41 2.20 -12.31 -1.36
CA TYR A 41 2.39 -11.39 -2.48
C TYR A 41 3.59 -10.47 -2.26
N PHE A 42 4.37 -10.23 -3.30
CA PHE A 42 5.48 -9.27 -3.32
C PHE A 42 5.64 -8.62 -4.70
N GLU A 43 6.20 -7.41 -4.73
CA GLU A 43 6.62 -6.72 -5.95
C GLU A 43 8.14 -6.89 -6.10
N ASP A 44 8.62 -7.22 -7.30
CA ASP A 44 10.05 -7.34 -7.61
C ASP A 44 10.41 -6.43 -8.78
N SER A 45 11.47 -5.65 -8.62
CA SER A 45 11.89 -4.63 -9.58
C SER A 45 13.37 -4.31 -9.40
N GLY A 46 14.04 -3.98 -10.51
CA GLY A 46 15.48 -3.69 -10.51
C GLY A 46 16.33 -4.92 -10.78
N LYS A 47 17.64 -4.75 -10.65
CA LYS A 47 18.69 -5.77 -10.85
C LYS A 47 19.87 -5.43 -9.93
N GLY A 48 20.74 -6.40 -9.65
CA GLY A 48 21.92 -6.20 -8.80
C GLY A 48 21.74 -6.81 -7.41
N GLU A 49 22.36 -6.19 -6.40
CA GLU A 49 22.30 -6.68 -5.01
C GLU A 49 20.85 -6.61 -4.48
N PRO A 50 20.27 -7.70 -3.96
CA PRO A 50 18.89 -7.71 -3.49
C PRO A 50 18.67 -6.80 -2.28
N LEU A 51 17.62 -5.98 -2.34
CA LEU A 51 17.11 -5.20 -1.21
C LEU A 51 15.68 -5.61 -0.90
N VAL A 52 15.41 -6.02 0.34
CA VAL A 52 14.07 -6.42 0.80
C VAL A 52 13.46 -5.29 1.63
N LEU A 53 12.26 -4.85 1.25
CA LEU A 53 11.51 -3.81 1.95
C LEU A 53 10.32 -4.43 2.71
N LEU A 54 10.28 -4.25 4.02
CA LEU A 54 9.25 -4.83 4.90
C LEU A 54 8.42 -3.71 5.52
N HIS A 55 7.12 -3.70 5.23
CA HIS A 55 6.21 -2.71 5.81
C HIS A 55 5.94 -2.98 7.31
N GLY A 56 5.43 -1.96 8.00
CA GLY A 56 5.01 -2.05 9.40
C GLY A 56 3.57 -2.54 9.59
N PHE A 57 3.09 -2.44 10.84
CA PHE A 57 1.74 -2.82 11.23
C PHE A 57 0.66 -2.07 10.43
N GLY A 58 -0.29 -2.81 9.85
CA GLY A 58 -1.39 -2.26 9.04
C GLY A 58 -1.00 -1.77 7.64
N GLY A 59 0.28 -1.84 7.28
CA GLY A 59 0.81 -1.44 5.98
C GLY A 59 0.80 -2.55 4.93
N CYS A 60 1.38 -2.24 3.77
CA CYS A 60 1.66 -3.22 2.70
C CYS A 60 2.80 -2.74 1.79
N GLY A 61 3.20 -3.52 0.79
CA GLY A 61 4.27 -3.15 -0.15
C GLY A 61 4.10 -1.77 -0.82
N ARG A 62 2.87 -1.27 -0.91
CA ARG A 62 2.52 0.06 -1.44
C ARG A 62 3.22 1.22 -0.73
N ASP A 63 3.50 1.07 0.57
CA ASP A 63 4.11 2.11 1.39
C ASP A 63 5.49 2.53 0.83
N TRP A 64 6.12 1.66 0.04
CA TRP A 64 7.42 1.87 -0.57
C TRP A 64 7.40 2.54 -1.95
N ARG A 65 6.24 2.71 -2.58
CA ARG A 65 6.15 3.24 -3.96
C ARG A 65 6.73 4.64 -4.13
N ALA A 66 6.68 5.47 -3.08
CA ALA A 66 7.27 6.80 -3.10
C ALA A 66 8.82 6.79 -3.19
N PHE A 67 9.44 5.66 -2.83
CA PHE A 67 10.90 5.50 -2.77
C PHE A 67 11.46 4.63 -3.90
N SER A 68 10.62 3.89 -4.62
CA SER A 68 11.05 2.91 -5.63
C SER A 68 11.97 3.50 -6.71
N GLY A 69 11.66 4.69 -7.21
CA GLY A 69 12.50 5.37 -8.21
C GLY A 69 13.93 5.65 -7.72
N ALA A 70 14.07 6.12 -6.49
CA ALA A 70 15.38 6.40 -5.89
C ALA A 70 16.15 5.10 -5.61
N LEU A 71 15.47 4.05 -5.15
CA LEU A 71 16.09 2.76 -4.86
C LEU A 71 16.57 2.04 -6.14
N LEU A 72 15.80 2.13 -7.23
CA LEU A 72 16.22 1.59 -8.52
C LEU A 72 17.46 2.32 -9.06
N ALA A 73 17.53 3.65 -8.89
CA ALA A 73 18.69 4.43 -9.28
C ALA A 73 19.95 4.14 -8.43
N PHE A 74 19.79 3.73 -7.17
CA PHE A 74 20.90 3.31 -6.32
C PHE A 74 21.53 1.97 -6.75
N SER A 75 20.76 1.12 -7.44
CA SER A 75 21.22 -0.22 -7.88
C SER A 75 21.99 -0.23 -9.21
N GLY A 76 22.15 0.91 -9.88
CA GLY A 76 22.88 1.08 -11.13
C GLY A 76 24.27 1.67 -10.94
#